data_AF-A0A7L4R8R2-F1
#
_entry.id   AF-A0A7L4R8R2-F1
#
_cell.length_a   1.000
_cell.length_b   1.000
_cell.length_c   1.000
_cell.angle_alpha   90.00
_cell.angle_beta   90.00
_cell.angle_gamma   90.00
#
_symmetry.space_group_name_H-M   'P 1'
#
loop_
_entity.id
_entity.type
_entity.pdbx_description
1 polymer ?
#
loop_
_entity_poly.entity_id
_entity_poly.type
_entity_poly.pdbx_seq_one_letter_code
_entity_poly.pdbx_strand_id
1 'polypeptide(L)'
;MISEKELEVLPSMAYVQKANELLKGISAYDEENVGELEALKEKMGESGFNSPFRGLVQKTVDEADELSEADWADLKKQMGYFRYIANLKKYSLARVSIALDAHRVAKGFLKMGYSDIANHLPLDGNHIRLLMDAGDDGIIAYRELSDKVEQASERKGCFIAKVKFNGETETVQVADNENLELKVSKMFGVGAEVVSTRPGFKRVPIISSKGVRISLLSSIVHYAAKSVGRGMENAEGEVGEYNSILKNFGIRPDVRMDTVEGFTEVKAALVKRGFLARKDSEFMMKEGIKKEIMARRRKRREETQRRAALLLLSPIFKFYLTNNEEGRRKENLYPSLAVTPGENHLMLFSYIEEEGVPARSMLKRKLGLEGSVPLGGKELGAAVLLEGGGKDAKWVSGYIGIDEGKARGAFEVLKNFKEGKRGAEFVRRIKGN
;
A
#
# COMPACT_ATOMS: atom_id res chain seq x y z
N MET A 1 10.19 24.45 -39.09
CA MET A 1 9.48 25.24 -38.07
C MET A 1 9.02 24.26 -37.02
N ILE A 2 9.45 24.46 -35.77
CA ILE A 2 9.00 23.64 -34.65
C ILE A 2 7.50 23.94 -34.47
N SER A 3 6.65 22.93 -34.53
CA SER A 3 5.19 23.13 -34.40
C SER A 3 4.83 23.55 -32.96
N GLU A 4 3.74 24.28 -32.75
CA GLU A 4 3.26 24.65 -31.39
C GLU A 4 3.08 23.41 -30.49
N LYS A 5 2.79 22.24 -31.07
CA LYS A 5 2.72 20.95 -30.39
C LYS A 5 4.08 20.46 -29.87
N GLU A 6 5.17 20.73 -30.59
CA GLU A 6 6.52 20.46 -30.09
C GLU A 6 6.89 21.44 -28.96
N LEU A 7 6.35 22.67 -28.98
CA LEU A 7 6.51 23.68 -27.93
C LEU A 7 5.79 23.36 -26.61
N GLU A 8 4.66 22.63 -26.58
CA GLU A 8 4.05 22.11 -25.33
C GLU A 8 4.72 20.83 -24.80
N VAL A 9 5.29 20.01 -25.70
CA VAL A 9 6.00 18.77 -25.35
C VAL A 9 7.36 19.06 -24.70
N LEU A 10 8.09 20.08 -25.15
CA LEU A 10 9.40 20.45 -24.64
C LEU A 10 9.40 20.80 -23.12
N PRO A 11 8.51 21.64 -22.59
CA PRO A 11 8.38 21.91 -21.15
C PRO A 11 8.00 20.67 -20.34
N SER A 12 7.09 19.85 -20.88
CA SER A 12 6.64 18.64 -20.19
C SER A 12 7.75 17.60 -20.08
N MET A 13 8.53 17.41 -21.14
CA MET A 13 9.67 16.48 -21.11
C MET A 13 10.79 17.00 -20.22
N ALA A 14 10.97 18.32 -20.10
CA ALA A 14 11.87 18.91 -19.11
C ALA A 14 11.46 18.55 -17.67
N TYR A 15 10.16 18.56 -17.34
CA TYR A 15 9.69 18.09 -16.03
C TYR A 15 9.88 16.58 -15.83
N VAL A 16 9.72 15.76 -16.87
CA VAL A 16 10.04 14.32 -16.80
C VAL A 16 11.53 14.11 -16.53
N GLN A 17 12.40 14.85 -17.22
CA GLN A 17 13.85 14.80 -16.99
C GLN A 17 14.19 15.24 -15.56
N LYS A 18 13.68 16.39 -15.12
CA LYS A 18 13.88 16.91 -13.76
C LYS A 18 13.43 15.93 -12.69
N ALA A 19 12.29 15.28 -12.88
CA ALA A 19 11.82 14.21 -12.00
C ALA A 19 12.81 13.04 -11.95
N ASN A 20 13.32 12.60 -13.10
CA ASN A 20 14.30 11.51 -13.15
C ASN A 20 15.63 11.87 -12.50
N GLU A 21 16.11 13.11 -12.66
CA GLU A 21 17.34 13.61 -12.03
C GLU A 21 17.19 13.67 -10.52
N LEU A 22 16.13 14.31 -10.02
CA LEU A 22 15.82 14.40 -8.59
C LEU A 22 15.73 12.99 -7.97
N LEU A 23 14.89 12.12 -8.55
CA LEU A 23 14.66 10.78 -8.00
C LEU A 23 15.88 9.86 -8.06
N LYS A 24 16.82 10.07 -9.00
CA LYS A 24 18.09 9.32 -9.04
C LYS A 24 19.03 9.73 -7.91
N GLY A 25 18.96 10.98 -7.45
CA GLY A 25 19.79 11.50 -6.34
C GLY A 25 19.34 11.00 -4.96
N ILE A 26 18.11 10.51 -4.83
CA ILE A 26 17.54 10.09 -3.55
C ILE A 26 17.92 8.64 -3.24
N SER A 27 18.77 8.46 -2.24
CA SER A 27 19.19 7.14 -1.74
C SER A 27 18.81 6.87 -0.28
N ALA A 28 18.53 7.93 0.48
CA ALA A 28 18.18 7.88 1.90
C ALA A 28 17.08 8.90 2.22
N TYR A 29 16.46 8.74 3.38
CA TYR A 29 15.46 9.69 3.85
C TYR A 29 16.13 11.03 4.16
N ASP A 30 15.57 12.09 3.58
CA ASP A 30 15.87 13.47 3.92
C ASP A 30 14.53 14.23 4.01
N GLU A 31 14.45 15.16 4.94
CA GLU A 31 13.29 16.04 5.10
C GLU A 31 13.27 17.13 4.00
N GLU A 32 14.42 17.57 3.51
CA GLU A 32 14.52 18.57 2.43
C GLU A 32 13.90 18.06 1.12
N ASN A 33 14.08 16.76 0.84
CA ASN A 33 13.48 16.08 -0.32
C ASN A 33 11.95 16.20 -0.35
N VAL A 34 11.28 16.31 0.80
CA VAL A 34 9.81 16.44 0.86
C VAL A 34 9.36 17.72 0.17
N GLY A 35 10.01 18.85 0.46
CA GLY A 35 9.66 20.15 -0.10
C GLY A 35 9.89 20.19 -1.62
N GLU A 36 11.01 19.62 -2.08
CA GLU A 36 11.31 19.56 -3.52
C GLU A 36 10.33 18.67 -4.29
N LEU A 37 10.00 17.49 -3.75
CA LEU A 37 9.05 16.56 -4.34
C LEU A 37 7.63 17.15 -4.37
N GLU A 38 7.22 17.87 -3.33
CA GLU A 38 5.94 18.59 -3.28
C GLU A 38 5.85 19.65 -4.37
N ALA A 39 6.85 20.55 -4.44
CA ALA A 39 6.91 21.61 -5.43
C ALA A 39 6.95 21.06 -6.86
N LEU A 40 7.69 19.98 -7.10
CA LEU A 40 7.74 19.33 -8.41
C LEU A 40 6.39 18.69 -8.78
N LYS A 41 5.75 17.99 -7.84
CA LYS A 41 4.44 17.37 -8.05
C LYS A 41 3.37 18.40 -8.41
N GLU A 42 3.37 19.56 -7.75
CA GLU A 42 2.47 20.66 -8.03
C GLU A 42 2.66 21.20 -9.46
N LYS A 43 3.90 21.56 -9.83
CA LYS A 43 4.23 22.04 -11.18
C LYS A 43 3.88 21.03 -12.28
N MET A 44 4.11 19.74 -12.04
CA MET A 44 3.70 18.68 -12.98
C MET A 44 2.17 18.60 -13.10
N GLY A 45 1.44 18.77 -11.99
CA GLY A 45 -0.02 18.84 -11.97
C GLY A 45 -0.56 20.02 -12.76
N GLU A 46 -0.01 21.22 -12.55
CA GLU A 46 -0.32 22.44 -13.31
C GLU A 46 -0.02 22.26 -14.81
N SER A 47 1.03 21.52 -15.15
CA SER A 47 1.42 21.18 -16.53
C SER A 47 0.58 20.04 -17.15
N GLY A 48 -0.53 19.65 -16.53
CA GLY A 48 -1.49 18.69 -17.09
C GLY A 48 -1.03 17.24 -17.07
N PHE A 49 -0.13 16.84 -16.17
CA PHE A 49 0.29 15.43 -16.04
C PHE A 49 -0.82 14.51 -15.50
N ASN A 50 -1.84 15.10 -14.89
CA ASN A 50 -3.07 14.44 -14.44
C ASN A 50 -4.18 14.44 -15.51
N SER A 51 -3.98 15.12 -16.64
CA SER A 51 -5.00 15.25 -17.68
C SER A 51 -5.25 13.91 -18.39
N PRO A 52 -6.51 13.55 -18.68
CA PRO A 52 -6.82 12.38 -19.48
C PRO A 52 -6.17 12.48 -20.87
N PHE A 53 -5.65 11.36 -21.38
CA PHE A 53 -5.01 11.29 -22.70
C PHE A 53 -5.89 11.86 -23.82
N ARG A 54 -7.21 11.67 -23.73
CA ARG A 54 -8.16 12.21 -24.71
C ARG A 54 -8.23 13.74 -24.70
N GLY A 55 -8.14 14.37 -23.54
CA GLY A 55 -8.08 15.84 -23.44
C GLY A 55 -6.82 16.43 -24.05
N LEU A 56 -5.71 15.69 -24.03
CA LEU A 56 -4.46 16.07 -24.73
C LEU A 56 -4.60 15.94 -26.26
N VAL A 57 -5.19 14.85 -26.73
CA VAL A 57 -5.40 14.61 -28.17
C VAL A 57 -6.40 15.60 -28.77
N GLN A 58 -7.43 16.02 -28.03
CA GLN A 58 -8.43 16.93 -28.57
C GLN A 58 -7.91 18.36 -28.72
N LYS A 59 -7.12 18.90 -27.77
CA LYS A 59 -6.41 20.19 -28.00
C LYS A 59 -5.59 20.19 -29.28
N THR A 60 -4.92 19.06 -29.53
CA THR A 60 -4.11 18.83 -30.72
C THR A 60 -4.97 18.76 -32.00
N VAL A 61 -6.24 18.39 -31.91
CA VAL A 61 -7.19 18.30 -33.03
C VAL A 61 -7.92 19.63 -33.24
N ASP A 62 -8.31 20.32 -32.17
CA ASP A 62 -9.00 21.63 -32.19
C ASP A 62 -8.08 22.75 -32.71
N GLU A 63 -6.76 22.64 -32.51
CA GLU A 63 -5.76 23.53 -33.12
C GLU A 63 -5.52 23.24 -34.61
N ALA A 64 -6.11 22.18 -35.15
CA ALA A 64 -5.87 21.67 -36.49
C ALA A 64 -7.15 21.64 -37.34
N ASP A 65 -7.91 22.73 -37.29
CA ASP A 65 -8.99 22.99 -38.26
C ASP A 65 -8.39 22.96 -39.68
N GLU A 66 -8.89 22.03 -40.52
CA GLU A 66 -8.49 21.76 -41.93
C GLU A 66 -7.39 20.69 -42.21
N LEU A 67 -7.36 19.57 -41.49
CA LEU A 67 -6.49 18.43 -41.87
C LEU A 67 -7.08 17.57 -43.01
N SER A 68 -6.27 17.30 -44.04
CA SER A 68 -6.60 16.41 -45.16
C SER A 68 -6.60 14.92 -44.74
N GLU A 69 -7.09 14.00 -45.59
CA GLU A 69 -7.04 12.54 -45.32
C GLU A 69 -5.60 12.02 -45.11
N ALA A 70 -4.61 12.63 -45.77
CA ALA A 70 -3.19 12.29 -45.58
C ALA A 70 -2.68 12.74 -44.20
N ASP A 71 -3.11 13.91 -43.75
CA ASP A 71 -2.77 14.44 -42.44
C ASP A 71 -3.41 13.61 -41.31
N TRP A 72 -4.62 13.09 -41.55
CA TRP A 72 -5.25 12.12 -40.64
C TRP A 72 -4.49 10.81 -40.50
N ALA A 73 -3.90 10.31 -41.59
CA ALA A 73 -3.07 9.11 -41.57
C ALA A 73 -1.76 9.34 -40.79
N ASP A 74 -1.14 10.51 -40.91
CA ASP A 74 0.05 10.88 -40.14
C ASP A 74 -0.26 11.21 -38.68
N LEU A 75 -1.39 11.84 -38.40
CA LEU A 75 -1.88 12.07 -37.03
C LEU A 75 -2.10 10.72 -36.33
N LYS A 76 -2.65 9.71 -37.01
CA LYS A 76 -2.75 8.33 -36.48
C LYS A 76 -1.39 7.68 -36.17
N LYS A 77 -0.35 7.92 -36.97
CA LYS A 77 1.02 7.47 -36.63
C LYS A 77 1.54 8.22 -35.41
N GLN A 78 1.29 9.52 -35.31
CA GLN A 78 1.67 10.36 -34.17
C GLN A 78 0.86 10.07 -32.89
N MET A 79 -0.36 9.51 -32.98
CA MET A 79 -1.15 9.11 -31.81
C MET A 79 -0.42 8.08 -30.94
N GLY A 80 0.38 7.19 -31.54
CA GLY A 80 1.23 6.26 -30.79
C GLY A 80 2.27 7.00 -29.94
N TYR A 81 2.90 8.02 -30.52
CA TYR A 81 3.87 8.88 -29.85
C TYR A 81 3.22 9.75 -28.75
N PHE A 82 2.06 10.36 -29.00
CA PHE A 82 1.33 11.09 -27.96
C PHE A 82 0.91 10.19 -26.80
N ARG A 83 0.48 8.95 -27.09
CA ARG A 83 0.13 7.97 -26.05
C ARG A 83 1.35 7.60 -25.21
N TYR A 84 2.51 7.46 -25.85
CA TYR A 84 3.78 7.25 -25.16
C TYR A 84 4.13 8.42 -24.24
N ILE A 85 4.06 9.67 -24.72
CA ILE A 85 4.30 10.87 -23.90
C ILE A 85 3.32 10.93 -22.72
N ALA A 86 2.04 10.74 -22.95
CA ALA A 86 1.04 10.80 -21.88
C ALA A 86 1.28 9.72 -20.80
N ASN A 87 1.68 8.52 -21.22
CA ASN A 87 2.10 7.48 -20.30
C ASN A 87 3.35 7.90 -19.51
N LEU A 88 4.37 8.46 -20.16
CA LEU A 88 5.56 8.96 -19.48
C LEU A 88 5.22 10.04 -18.44
N LYS A 89 4.37 11.01 -18.78
CA LYS A 89 3.89 12.03 -17.84
C LYS A 89 3.21 11.36 -16.64
N LYS A 90 2.25 10.48 -16.89
CA LYS A 90 1.51 9.77 -15.84
C LYS A 90 2.43 8.94 -14.93
N TYR A 91 3.37 8.19 -15.50
CA TYR A 91 4.32 7.37 -14.74
C TYR A 91 5.27 8.24 -13.91
N SER A 92 5.77 9.34 -14.48
CA SER A 92 6.66 10.27 -13.79
C SER A 92 5.96 10.92 -12.59
N LEU A 93 4.75 11.44 -12.78
CA LEU A 93 3.95 12.03 -11.70
C LEU A 93 3.61 11.00 -10.62
N ALA A 94 3.27 9.77 -11.02
CA ALA A 94 2.98 8.69 -10.08
C ALA A 94 4.23 8.33 -9.25
N ARG A 95 5.41 8.25 -9.88
CA ARG A 95 6.67 7.96 -9.22
C ARG A 95 7.05 9.06 -8.22
N VAL A 96 6.98 10.33 -8.61
CA VAL A 96 7.19 11.48 -7.70
C VAL A 96 6.20 11.44 -6.53
N SER A 97 4.94 11.12 -6.79
CA SER A 97 3.93 11.01 -5.72
C SER A 97 4.22 9.86 -4.75
N ILE A 98 4.67 8.71 -5.24
CA ILE A 98 5.06 7.56 -4.40
C ILE A 98 6.31 7.90 -3.58
N ALA A 99 7.30 8.56 -4.19
CA ALA A 99 8.50 9.04 -3.50
C ALA A 99 8.14 9.97 -2.34
N LEU A 100 7.31 10.99 -2.61
CA LEU A 100 6.82 11.91 -1.58
C LEU A 100 6.13 11.17 -0.42
N ASP A 101 5.20 10.27 -0.74
CA ASP A 101 4.49 9.49 0.27
C ASP A 101 5.45 8.54 1.02
N ALA A 102 6.48 8.00 0.36
CA ALA A 102 7.51 7.18 1.00
C ALA A 102 8.34 7.98 2.02
N HIS A 103 8.73 9.23 1.71
CA HIS A 103 9.43 10.09 2.68
C HIS A 103 8.55 10.42 3.89
N ARG A 104 7.25 10.68 3.68
CA ARG A 104 6.29 10.91 4.78
C ARG A 104 6.13 9.67 5.66
N VAL A 105 6.09 8.48 5.06
CA VAL A 105 6.08 7.21 5.81
C VAL A 105 7.39 6.99 6.55
N ALA A 106 8.55 7.30 5.93
CA ALA A 106 9.86 7.17 6.56
C ALA A 106 9.95 7.99 7.85
N LYS A 107 9.52 9.25 7.81
CA LYS A 107 9.44 10.12 9.00
C LYS A 107 8.62 9.48 10.12
N GLY A 108 7.49 8.84 9.78
CA GLY A 108 6.66 8.09 10.72
C GLY A 108 7.39 6.89 11.32
N PHE A 109 7.98 6.04 10.49
CA PHE A 109 8.74 4.86 10.92
C PHE A 109 9.91 5.21 11.84
N LEU A 110 10.68 6.25 11.52
CA LEU A 110 11.80 6.68 12.35
C LEU A 110 11.35 7.14 13.73
N LYS A 111 10.25 7.91 13.83
CA LYS A 111 9.66 8.32 15.12
C LYS A 111 9.19 7.13 15.96
N MET A 112 8.80 6.03 15.31
CA MET A 112 8.35 4.81 15.98
C MET A 112 9.48 3.84 16.34
N GLY A 113 10.73 4.13 15.96
CA GLY A 113 11.85 3.20 16.14
C GLY A 113 11.90 2.05 15.12
N TYR A 114 11.20 2.16 13.99
CA TYR A 114 11.21 1.18 12.90
C TYR A 114 12.26 1.52 11.82
N SER A 115 13.48 1.87 12.22
CA SER A 115 14.58 2.23 11.32
C SER A 115 14.89 1.15 10.28
N ASP A 116 14.81 -0.11 10.68
CA ASP A 116 15.09 -1.25 9.80
C ASP A 116 14.10 -1.34 8.63
N ILE A 117 12.83 -1.00 8.85
CA ILE A 117 11.80 -1.01 7.80
C ILE A 117 11.90 0.27 6.96
N ALA A 118 12.29 1.40 7.57
CA ALA A 118 12.48 2.66 6.85
C ALA A 118 13.53 2.54 5.74
N ASN A 119 14.58 1.74 5.94
CA ASN A 119 15.61 1.45 4.93
C ASN A 119 15.10 0.64 3.73
N HIS A 120 13.86 0.14 3.79
CA HIS A 120 13.21 -0.62 2.73
C HIS A 120 12.14 0.20 1.98
N LEU A 121 12.03 1.51 2.21
CA LEU A 121 11.07 2.37 1.53
C LEU A 121 11.51 2.74 0.10
N PRO A 122 10.57 2.87 -0.85
CA PRO A 122 10.86 3.32 -2.21
C PRO A 122 10.98 4.85 -2.24
N LEU A 123 12.03 5.38 -1.61
CA LEU A 123 12.26 6.83 -1.50
C LEU A 123 12.44 7.49 -2.87
N ASP A 124 12.95 6.75 -3.86
CA ASP A 124 13.03 7.12 -5.28
C ASP A 124 11.72 6.89 -6.07
N GLY A 125 10.64 6.48 -5.39
CA GLY A 125 9.35 6.11 -5.96
C GLY A 125 9.31 4.76 -6.68
N ASN A 126 10.44 4.04 -6.78
CA ASN A 126 10.55 2.79 -7.53
C ASN A 126 10.23 1.56 -6.67
N HIS A 127 8.96 1.45 -6.28
CA HIS A 127 8.46 0.29 -5.54
C HIS A 127 8.53 -1.03 -6.34
N ILE A 128 8.52 -0.98 -7.68
CA ILE A 128 8.64 -2.18 -8.53
C ILE A 128 9.99 -2.86 -8.30
N ARG A 129 11.08 -2.07 -8.22
CA ARG A 129 12.41 -2.60 -7.89
C ARG A 129 12.42 -3.34 -6.56
N LEU A 130 11.80 -2.78 -5.51
CA LEU A 130 11.69 -3.44 -4.21
C LEU A 130 10.95 -4.78 -4.29
N LEU A 131 9.86 -4.83 -5.07
CA LEU A 131 9.09 -6.06 -5.26
C LEU A 131 9.87 -7.11 -6.06
N MET A 132 10.61 -6.68 -7.09
CA MET A 132 11.52 -7.56 -7.84
C MET A 132 12.62 -8.12 -6.94
N ASP A 133 13.23 -7.27 -6.09
CA ASP A 133 14.26 -7.67 -5.14
C ASP A 133 13.70 -8.69 -4.12
N ALA A 134 12.47 -8.47 -3.64
CA ALA A 134 11.75 -9.39 -2.77
C ALA A 134 11.43 -10.76 -3.41
N GLY A 135 11.42 -10.85 -4.74
CA GLY A 135 11.15 -12.07 -5.51
C GLY A 135 9.68 -12.52 -5.46
N ASP A 136 9.40 -13.71 -6.01
CA ASP A 136 8.06 -14.26 -6.16
C ASP A 136 7.25 -14.25 -4.85
N ASP A 137 7.88 -14.65 -3.75
CA ASP A 137 7.22 -14.72 -2.44
C ASP A 137 6.78 -13.34 -1.97
N GLY A 138 7.61 -12.31 -2.20
CA GLY A 138 7.27 -10.93 -1.93
C GLY A 138 6.17 -10.40 -2.86
N ILE A 139 6.26 -10.63 -4.17
CA ILE A 139 5.24 -10.15 -5.14
C ILE A 139 3.86 -10.73 -4.80
N ILE A 140 3.79 -12.03 -4.49
CA ILE A 140 2.55 -12.69 -4.09
C ILE A 140 2.02 -12.11 -2.78
N ALA A 141 2.87 -11.98 -1.75
CA ALA A 141 2.47 -11.40 -0.46
C ALA A 141 1.96 -9.96 -0.59
N TYR A 142 2.62 -9.13 -1.42
CA TYR A 142 2.19 -7.76 -1.70
C TYR A 142 0.80 -7.74 -2.35
N ARG A 143 0.59 -8.56 -3.39
CA ARG A 143 -0.69 -8.63 -4.09
C ARG A 143 -1.81 -9.03 -3.13
N GLU A 144 -1.62 -10.10 -2.39
CA GLU A 144 -2.65 -10.61 -1.47
C GLU A 144 -2.95 -9.64 -0.33
N LEU A 145 -1.93 -9.01 0.24
CA LEU A 145 -2.12 -8.02 1.30
C LEU A 145 -2.80 -6.75 0.75
N SER A 146 -2.38 -6.26 -0.42
CA SER A 146 -3.02 -5.13 -1.10
C SER A 146 -4.48 -5.42 -1.41
N ASP A 147 -4.79 -6.60 -1.95
CA ASP A 147 -6.16 -7.01 -2.27
C ASP A 147 -7.02 -7.07 -1.01
N LYS A 148 -6.50 -7.62 0.10
CA LYS A 148 -7.22 -7.65 1.39
C LYS A 148 -7.50 -6.25 1.91
N VAL A 149 -6.50 -5.34 1.90
CA VAL A 149 -6.69 -3.94 2.32
C VAL A 149 -7.75 -3.25 1.47
N GLU A 150 -7.77 -3.49 0.16
CA GLU A 150 -8.74 -2.88 -0.75
C GLU A 150 -10.14 -3.50 -0.62
N GLN A 151 -10.24 -4.81 -0.36
CA GLN A 151 -11.52 -5.51 -0.13
C GLN A 151 -12.17 -5.10 1.18
N ALA A 152 -11.38 -4.86 2.23
CA ALA A 152 -11.84 -4.38 3.52
C ALA A 152 -12.27 -2.90 3.52
N SER A 153 -12.25 -2.23 2.37
CA SER A 153 -12.62 -0.82 2.26
C SER A 153 -14.07 -0.55 2.65
N GLU A 154 -14.29 0.56 3.34
CA GLU A 154 -15.63 1.08 3.56
C GLU A 154 -16.22 1.66 2.28
N ARG A 155 -17.55 1.63 2.19
CA ARG A 155 -18.30 2.28 1.11
C ARG A 155 -18.77 3.64 1.60
N LYS A 156 -18.25 4.71 1.01
CA LYS A 156 -18.79 6.07 1.20
C LYS A 156 -19.62 6.46 -0.01
N GLY A 157 -20.74 7.13 0.23
CA GLY A 157 -21.56 7.68 -0.85
C GLY A 157 -20.74 8.60 -1.76
N CYS A 158 -21.04 8.53 -3.05
CA CYS A 158 -20.50 9.43 -4.06
C CYS A 158 -21.53 9.67 -5.16
N PHE A 159 -21.36 10.76 -5.90
CA PHE A 159 -22.03 10.94 -7.17
C PHE A 159 -21.14 10.43 -8.31
N ILE A 160 -21.74 9.61 -9.15
CA ILE A 160 -21.19 9.26 -10.45
C ILE A 160 -21.83 10.22 -11.44
N ALA A 161 -21.08 11.22 -11.86
CA ALA A 161 -21.51 12.22 -12.81
C ALA A 161 -21.11 11.79 -14.23
N LYS A 162 -22.09 11.77 -15.13
CA LYS A 162 -21.82 11.79 -16.57
C LYS A 162 -21.63 13.24 -16.98
N VAL A 163 -20.42 13.57 -17.39
CA VAL A 163 -20.04 14.90 -17.85
C VAL A 163 -20.00 14.87 -19.36
N LYS A 164 -20.71 15.80 -20.00
CA LYS A 164 -20.59 16.08 -21.41
C LYS A 164 -19.63 17.24 -21.58
N PHE A 165 -18.63 16.99 -22.39
CA PHE A 165 -17.68 17.99 -22.79
C PHE A 165 -17.42 17.76 -24.27
N ASN A 166 -17.65 18.80 -25.08
CA ASN A 166 -17.46 18.77 -26.54
C ASN A 166 -18.20 17.63 -27.26
N GLY A 167 -19.49 17.43 -26.93
CA GLY A 167 -20.37 16.49 -27.65
C GLY A 167 -20.38 15.05 -27.12
N GLU A 168 -19.34 14.61 -26.40
CA GLU A 168 -19.21 13.26 -25.84
C GLU A 168 -19.39 13.21 -24.33
N THR A 169 -19.72 12.03 -23.78
CA THR A 169 -20.04 11.85 -22.35
C THR A 169 -19.03 10.94 -21.64
N GLU A 170 -18.34 11.45 -20.61
CA GLU A 170 -17.47 10.66 -19.72
C GLU A 170 -18.04 10.52 -18.31
N THR A 171 -17.61 9.49 -17.58
CA THR A 171 -18.08 9.23 -16.22
C THR A 171 -17.02 9.58 -15.19
N VAL A 172 -17.36 10.49 -14.29
CA VAL A 172 -16.49 11.01 -13.22
C VAL A 172 -17.11 10.65 -11.88
N GLN A 173 -16.27 10.28 -10.93
CA GLN A 173 -16.70 10.02 -9.56
C GLN A 173 -16.33 11.21 -8.67
N VAL A 174 -17.34 11.79 -8.03
CA VAL A 174 -17.21 12.95 -7.14
C VAL A 174 -17.77 12.61 -5.77
N ALA A 175 -17.04 12.95 -4.71
CA ALA A 175 -17.49 12.63 -3.35
C ALA A 175 -18.76 13.42 -3.02
N ASP A 176 -19.66 12.87 -2.20
CA ASP A 176 -20.95 13.51 -1.87
C ASP A 176 -20.80 14.90 -1.23
N ASN A 177 -19.65 15.20 -0.65
CA ASN A 177 -19.35 16.46 0.03
C ASN A 177 -18.59 17.48 -0.83
N GLU A 178 -18.25 17.14 -2.08
CA GLU A 178 -17.54 18.04 -2.99
C GLU A 178 -18.52 18.72 -3.95
N ASN A 179 -18.28 20.00 -4.27
CA ASN A 179 -19.04 20.69 -5.31
C ASN A 179 -18.71 20.05 -6.67
N LEU A 180 -19.75 19.48 -7.28
CA LEU A 180 -19.64 18.68 -8.49
C LEU A 180 -19.16 19.54 -9.67
N GLU A 181 -19.78 20.70 -9.88
CA GLU A 181 -19.46 21.60 -10.98
C GLU A 181 -18.01 22.09 -10.91
N LEU A 182 -17.55 22.47 -9.71
CA LEU A 182 -16.18 22.95 -9.50
C LEU A 182 -15.15 21.86 -9.80
N LYS A 183 -15.41 20.62 -9.39
CA LYS A 183 -14.50 19.51 -9.62
C LYS A 183 -14.44 19.13 -11.11
N VAL A 184 -15.59 19.11 -11.77
CA VAL A 184 -15.68 18.88 -13.21
C VAL A 184 -14.95 19.98 -13.98
N SER A 185 -15.16 21.25 -13.62
CA SER A 185 -14.46 22.38 -14.21
C SER A 185 -12.94 22.30 -14.02
N LYS A 186 -12.45 21.88 -12.84
CA LYS A 186 -11.01 21.68 -12.61
C LYS A 186 -10.41 20.53 -13.43
N MET A 187 -11.19 19.48 -13.71
CA MET A 187 -10.70 18.31 -14.43
C MET A 187 -10.74 18.47 -15.95
N PHE A 188 -11.78 19.13 -16.47
CA PHE A 188 -12.06 19.20 -17.91
C PHE A 188 -11.91 20.62 -18.49
N GLY A 189 -11.88 21.66 -17.64
CA GLY A 189 -11.81 23.06 -18.06
C GLY A 189 -13.17 23.75 -18.14
N VAL A 190 -13.17 24.96 -18.71
CA VAL A 190 -14.38 25.76 -18.95
C VAL A 190 -15.13 25.17 -20.15
N GLY A 191 -16.43 24.89 -20.00
CA GLY A 191 -17.29 24.30 -21.05
C GLY A 191 -17.77 22.87 -20.80
N ALA A 192 -17.37 22.25 -19.68
CA ALA A 192 -17.86 20.94 -19.26
C ALA A 192 -19.21 21.03 -18.54
N GLU A 193 -20.20 20.28 -19.01
CA GLU A 193 -21.56 20.24 -18.48
C GLU A 193 -21.84 18.89 -17.82
N VAL A 194 -22.44 18.89 -16.64
CA VAL A 194 -22.93 17.65 -16.01
C VAL A 194 -24.25 17.25 -16.65
N VAL A 195 -24.28 16.15 -17.41
CA VAL A 195 -25.48 15.64 -18.10
C VAL A 195 -26.42 14.93 -17.14
N SER A 196 -25.85 14.10 -16.27
CA SER A 196 -26.63 13.34 -15.29
C SER A 196 -25.75 12.93 -14.13
N THR A 197 -26.37 12.74 -12.99
CA THR A 197 -25.73 12.18 -11.81
C THR A 197 -26.50 10.94 -11.39
N ARG A 198 -25.77 9.94 -10.90
CA ARG A 198 -26.38 8.81 -10.20
C ARG A 198 -25.65 8.59 -8.87
N PRO A 199 -26.36 8.17 -7.82
CA PRO A 199 -25.71 7.76 -6.60
C PRO A 199 -24.84 6.53 -6.86
N GLY A 200 -23.70 6.48 -6.18
CA GLY A 200 -22.75 5.39 -6.22
C GLY A 200 -21.99 5.31 -4.91
N PHE A 201 -20.93 4.49 -4.90
CA PHE A 201 -20.06 4.38 -3.74
C PHE A 201 -18.58 4.43 -4.13
N LYS A 202 -17.81 5.13 -3.30
CA LYS A 202 -16.36 5.11 -3.31
C LYS A 202 -15.87 4.12 -2.26
N ARG A 203 -14.95 3.24 -2.65
CA ARG A 203 -14.20 2.41 -1.70
C ARG A 203 -13.17 3.29 -1.00
N VAL A 204 -13.19 3.27 0.33
CA VAL A 204 -12.25 3.97 1.18
C VAL A 204 -11.51 2.93 2.01
N PRO A 205 -10.28 2.53 1.61
CA PRO A 205 -9.45 1.63 2.40
C PRO A 205 -9.06 2.28 3.74
N ILE A 206 -8.62 1.46 4.69
CA ILE A 206 -8.18 1.94 6.02
C ILE A 206 -7.03 2.95 5.92
N ILE A 207 -6.17 2.82 4.92
CA ILE A 207 -5.19 3.83 4.51
C ILE A 207 -5.62 4.37 3.15
N SER A 208 -6.14 5.60 3.13
CA SER A 208 -6.86 6.11 1.96
C SER A 208 -5.96 6.51 0.79
N SER A 209 -4.74 7.03 1.04
CA SER A 209 -3.80 7.38 -0.04
C SER A 209 -3.21 6.12 -0.69
N LYS A 210 -3.35 6.02 -2.02
CA LYS A 210 -2.77 4.94 -2.81
C LYS A 210 -1.24 4.95 -2.76
N GLY A 211 -0.61 6.13 -2.82
CA GLY A 211 0.85 6.24 -2.77
C GLY A 211 1.40 5.76 -1.43
N VAL A 212 0.76 6.16 -0.32
CA VAL A 212 1.08 5.64 1.02
C VAL A 212 0.91 4.13 1.09
N ARG A 213 -0.20 3.57 0.57
CA ARG A 213 -0.39 2.11 0.54
C ARG A 213 0.73 1.42 -0.23
N ILE A 214 1.08 1.90 -1.42
CA ILE A 214 2.17 1.32 -2.23
C ILE A 214 3.50 1.37 -1.46
N SER A 215 3.88 2.53 -0.92
CA SER A 215 5.15 2.71 -0.21
C SER A 215 5.22 1.84 1.06
N LEU A 216 4.14 1.81 1.84
CA LEU A 216 4.06 1.04 3.07
C LEU A 216 4.05 -0.47 2.82
N LEU A 217 3.21 -0.94 1.90
CA LEU A 217 3.08 -2.38 1.63
C LEU A 217 4.33 -2.93 0.94
N SER A 218 4.89 -2.23 -0.05
CA SER A 218 6.10 -2.68 -0.74
C SER A 218 7.31 -2.76 0.20
N SER A 219 7.49 -1.78 1.09
CA SER A 219 8.59 -1.78 2.06
C SER A 219 8.47 -2.89 3.10
N ILE A 220 7.28 -3.05 3.70
CA ILE A 220 7.01 -4.10 4.69
C ILE A 220 7.21 -5.48 4.07
N VAL A 221 6.69 -5.71 2.86
CA VAL A 221 6.82 -7.00 2.17
C VAL A 221 8.27 -7.28 1.78
N HIS A 222 8.99 -6.27 1.28
CA HIS A 222 10.41 -6.41 0.96
C HIS A 222 11.24 -6.76 2.21
N TYR A 223 10.99 -6.07 3.33
CA TYR A 223 11.62 -6.38 4.61
C TYR A 223 11.27 -7.79 5.10
N ALA A 224 9.99 -8.17 5.06
CA ALA A 224 9.53 -9.49 5.46
C ALA A 224 10.18 -10.60 4.62
N ALA A 225 10.14 -10.50 3.29
CA ALA A 225 10.72 -11.48 2.38
C ALA A 225 12.22 -11.66 2.62
N LYS A 226 12.96 -10.56 2.80
CA LYS A 226 14.41 -10.61 3.09
C LYS A 226 14.70 -11.26 4.44
N SER A 227 13.90 -10.97 5.47
CA SER A 227 14.11 -11.54 6.80
C SER A 227 13.74 -13.03 6.86
N VAL A 228 12.65 -13.44 6.21
CA VAL A 228 12.26 -14.86 6.09
C VAL A 228 13.27 -15.63 5.24
N GLY A 229 13.71 -15.04 4.11
CA GLY A 229 14.74 -15.62 3.25
C GLY A 229 16.00 -16.00 4.03
N ARG A 230 16.57 -15.05 4.79
CA ARG A 230 17.74 -15.29 5.65
C ARG A 230 17.51 -16.41 6.68
N GLY A 231 16.33 -16.48 7.27
CA GLY A 231 15.97 -17.52 8.24
C GLY A 231 15.79 -18.92 7.62
N MET A 232 15.62 -19.00 6.30
CA MET A 232 15.35 -20.24 5.56
C MET A 232 16.45 -20.57 4.54
N GLU A 233 17.60 -19.92 4.59
CA GLU A 233 18.69 -20.11 3.63
C GLU A 233 19.36 -21.49 3.74
N ASN A 234 19.39 -22.07 4.94
CA ASN A 234 20.05 -23.35 5.17
C ASN A 234 19.09 -24.51 4.87
N ALA A 235 19.52 -25.40 4.00
CA ALA A 235 18.93 -26.71 3.77
C ALA A 235 20.01 -27.76 4.02
N GLU A 236 19.62 -28.87 4.64
CA GLU A 236 20.51 -30.01 4.85
C GLU A 236 20.21 -31.10 3.80
N GLY A 237 21.08 -32.11 3.74
CA GLY A 237 20.91 -33.24 2.83
C GLY A 237 20.95 -32.86 1.34
N GLU A 238 20.19 -33.61 0.52
CA GLU A 238 20.21 -33.46 -0.94
C GLU A 238 19.77 -32.07 -1.42
N VAL A 239 18.83 -31.42 -0.72
CA VAL A 239 18.40 -30.06 -1.05
C VAL A 239 19.50 -29.06 -0.72
N GLY A 240 20.26 -29.28 0.35
CA GLY A 240 21.45 -28.48 0.67
C GLY A 240 22.52 -28.57 -0.41
N GLU A 241 22.82 -29.77 -0.90
CA GLU A 241 23.74 -29.98 -2.01
C GLU A 241 23.24 -29.35 -3.31
N TYR A 242 21.95 -29.54 -3.64
CA TYR A 242 21.31 -28.92 -4.78
C TYR A 242 21.43 -27.39 -4.74
N ASN A 243 21.10 -26.78 -3.61
CA ASN A 243 21.16 -25.32 -3.42
C ASN A 243 22.61 -24.81 -3.45
N SER A 244 23.58 -25.60 -2.99
CA SER A 244 25.00 -25.26 -3.10
C SER A 244 25.45 -25.18 -4.55
N ILE A 245 24.97 -26.09 -5.41
CA ILE A 245 25.23 -26.01 -6.86
C ILE A 245 24.61 -24.75 -7.43
N LEU A 246 23.34 -24.45 -7.15
CA LEU A 246 22.69 -23.22 -7.63
C LEU A 246 23.47 -21.95 -7.23
N LYS A 247 23.90 -21.88 -5.97
CA LYS A 247 24.64 -20.74 -5.41
C LYS A 247 25.97 -20.50 -6.13
N ASN A 248 26.67 -21.55 -6.54
CA ASN A 248 27.92 -21.43 -7.31
C ASN A 248 27.74 -20.71 -8.66
N PHE A 249 26.52 -20.70 -9.19
CA PHE A 249 26.16 -19.99 -10.42
C PHE A 249 25.36 -18.71 -10.16
N GLY A 250 25.32 -18.21 -8.92
CA GLY A 250 24.57 -17.01 -8.55
C GLY A 250 23.05 -17.17 -8.60
N ILE A 251 22.54 -18.40 -8.63
CA ILE A 251 21.10 -18.67 -8.66
C ILE A 251 20.57 -18.77 -7.22
N ARG A 252 19.38 -18.21 -6.98
CA ARG A 252 18.72 -18.26 -5.68
C ARG A 252 18.40 -19.72 -5.27
N PRO A 253 18.43 -20.05 -3.97
CA PRO A 253 18.02 -21.37 -3.48
C PRO A 253 16.58 -21.74 -3.88
N ASP A 254 16.32 -23.05 -3.93
CA ASP A 254 15.01 -23.66 -4.17
C ASP A 254 14.38 -23.35 -5.55
N VAL A 255 15.18 -22.85 -6.51
CA VAL A 255 14.70 -22.66 -7.89
C VAL A 255 14.48 -24.01 -8.56
N ARG A 256 13.33 -24.16 -9.24
CA ARG A 256 12.96 -25.36 -9.99
C ARG A 256 13.60 -25.35 -11.38
N MET A 257 14.83 -25.85 -11.48
CA MET A 257 15.62 -25.81 -12.72
C MET A 257 15.03 -26.65 -13.86
N ASP A 258 14.12 -27.57 -13.57
CA ASP A 258 13.31 -28.29 -14.55
C ASP A 258 12.28 -27.40 -15.26
N THR A 259 11.86 -26.29 -14.64
CA THR A 259 10.85 -25.36 -15.19
C THR A 259 11.43 -24.12 -15.85
N VAL A 260 12.73 -23.88 -15.73
CA VAL A 260 13.39 -22.67 -16.21
C VAL A 260 14.13 -22.97 -17.51
N GLU A 261 13.97 -22.14 -18.53
CA GLU A 261 14.71 -22.24 -19.79
C GLU A 261 16.16 -21.74 -19.65
N GLY A 262 17.07 -22.23 -20.48
CA GLY A 262 18.50 -21.87 -20.41
C GLY A 262 19.26 -22.55 -19.27
N PHE A 263 20.29 -21.87 -18.73
CA PHE A 263 21.18 -22.34 -17.65
C PHE A 263 21.81 -23.73 -17.90
N THR A 264 22.35 -23.92 -19.11
CA THR A 264 22.92 -25.20 -19.57
C THR A 264 24.00 -25.74 -18.63
N GLU A 265 24.91 -24.88 -18.16
CA GLU A 265 25.99 -25.26 -17.26
C GLU A 265 25.48 -25.76 -15.90
N VAL A 266 24.52 -25.04 -15.31
CA VAL A 266 23.91 -25.42 -14.03
C VAL A 266 23.16 -26.73 -14.16
N LYS A 267 22.37 -26.87 -15.23
CA LYS A 267 21.63 -28.10 -15.51
C LYS A 267 22.57 -29.28 -15.71
N ALA A 268 23.69 -29.11 -16.43
CA ALA A 268 24.69 -30.15 -16.59
C ALA A 268 25.30 -30.58 -15.24
N ALA A 269 25.62 -29.62 -14.36
CA ALA A 269 26.12 -29.90 -13.01
C ALA A 269 25.09 -30.68 -12.16
N LEU A 270 23.82 -30.30 -12.25
CA LEU A 270 22.73 -30.98 -11.54
C LEU A 270 22.42 -32.37 -12.10
N VAL A 271 22.55 -32.58 -13.41
CA VAL A 271 22.45 -33.91 -14.04
C VAL A 271 23.59 -34.81 -13.59
N LYS A 272 24.83 -34.31 -13.56
CA LYS A 272 26.00 -35.07 -13.07
C LYS A 272 25.84 -35.55 -11.63
N ARG A 273 25.11 -34.79 -10.81
CA ARG A 273 24.80 -35.11 -9.41
C ARG A 273 23.51 -35.93 -9.22
N GLY A 274 22.79 -36.23 -10.30
CA GLY A 274 21.56 -37.03 -10.25
C GLY A 274 20.34 -36.29 -9.72
N PHE A 275 20.37 -34.96 -9.64
CA PHE A 275 19.24 -34.13 -9.20
C PHE A 275 18.27 -33.80 -10.34
N LEU A 276 18.77 -33.84 -11.58
CA LEU A 276 18.04 -33.65 -12.81
C LEU A 276 18.31 -34.81 -13.77
N ALA A 277 17.31 -35.18 -14.56
CA ALA A 277 17.43 -36.14 -15.65
C ALA A 277 16.82 -35.55 -16.91
N ARG A 278 17.35 -35.91 -18.08
CA ARG A 278 16.77 -35.52 -19.37
C ARG A 278 15.86 -36.65 -19.87
N LYS A 279 14.59 -36.36 -20.12
CA LYS A 279 13.61 -37.27 -20.75
C LYS A 279 12.87 -36.53 -21.85
N ASP A 280 12.82 -37.10 -23.04
CA ASP A 280 12.01 -36.59 -24.16
C ASP A 280 12.21 -35.09 -24.45
N SER A 281 13.48 -34.65 -24.42
CA SER A 281 13.91 -33.25 -24.56
C SER A 281 13.61 -32.31 -23.39
N GLU A 282 12.88 -32.77 -22.37
CA GLU A 282 12.61 -32.03 -21.15
C GLU A 282 13.55 -32.43 -20.00
N PHE A 283 13.67 -31.54 -19.03
CA PHE A 283 14.39 -31.78 -17.80
C PHE A 283 13.40 -32.19 -16.70
N MET A 284 13.70 -33.27 -16.00
CA MET A 284 12.89 -33.83 -14.92
C MET A 284 13.69 -33.81 -13.64
N MET A 285 13.22 -33.12 -12.61
CA MET A 285 13.88 -33.07 -11.31
C MET A 285 13.57 -34.33 -10.50
N LYS A 286 14.52 -34.79 -9.69
CA LYS A 286 14.33 -35.91 -8.76
C LYS A 286 13.13 -35.63 -7.83
N GLU A 287 12.19 -36.57 -7.76
CA GLU A 287 10.87 -36.32 -7.13
C GLU A 287 10.97 -36.00 -5.62
N GLY A 288 11.92 -36.61 -4.89
CA GLY A 288 12.16 -36.29 -3.47
C GLY A 288 12.57 -34.83 -3.27
N ILE A 289 13.59 -34.39 -4.00
CA ILE A 289 14.08 -33.00 -4.01
C ILE A 289 12.97 -32.04 -4.44
N LYS A 290 12.18 -32.44 -5.45
CA LYS A 290 11.06 -31.64 -5.94
C LYS A 290 10.00 -31.39 -4.89
N LYS A 291 9.56 -32.43 -4.18
CA LYS A 291 8.59 -32.29 -3.10
C LYS A 291 9.12 -31.40 -1.98
N GLU A 292 10.37 -31.60 -1.59
CA GLU A 292 10.98 -30.82 -0.51
C GLU A 292 11.16 -29.34 -0.88
N ILE A 293 11.68 -29.04 -2.08
CA ILE A 293 11.78 -27.67 -2.61
C ILE A 293 10.41 -27.01 -2.66
N MET A 294 9.38 -27.71 -3.15
CA MET A 294 8.02 -27.15 -3.21
C MET A 294 7.45 -26.88 -1.82
N ALA A 295 7.68 -27.76 -0.84
CA ALA A 295 7.27 -27.57 0.54
C ALA A 295 7.99 -26.36 1.18
N ARG A 296 9.31 -26.22 0.95
CA ARG A 296 10.10 -25.07 1.42
C ARG A 296 9.62 -23.76 0.83
N ARG A 297 9.37 -23.71 -0.50
CA ARG A 297 8.81 -22.54 -1.19
C ARG A 297 7.45 -22.16 -0.62
N ARG A 298 6.57 -23.15 -0.42
CA ARG A 298 5.24 -22.92 0.18
C ARG A 298 5.36 -22.32 1.57
N LYS A 299 6.17 -22.93 2.45
CA LYS A 299 6.41 -22.45 3.82
C LYS A 299 6.98 -21.03 3.82
N ARG A 300 7.95 -20.73 2.95
CA ARG A 300 8.54 -19.39 2.84
C ARG A 300 7.52 -18.35 2.40
N ARG A 301 6.65 -18.69 1.45
CA ARG A 301 5.56 -17.81 1.01
C ARG A 301 4.57 -17.53 2.12
N GLU A 302 4.08 -18.58 2.79
CA GLU A 302 3.12 -18.47 3.90
C GLU A 302 3.71 -17.61 5.04
N GLU A 303 4.97 -17.84 5.41
CA GLU A 303 5.64 -17.05 6.45
C GLU A 303 5.90 -15.60 6.03
N THR A 304 6.28 -15.37 4.77
CA THR A 304 6.46 -14.00 4.23
C THR A 304 5.16 -13.22 4.29
N GLN A 305 4.05 -13.84 3.88
CA GLN A 305 2.72 -13.24 3.93
C GLN A 305 2.28 -12.94 5.36
N ARG A 306 2.36 -13.94 6.24
CA ARG A 306 2.02 -13.83 7.66
C ARG A 306 2.80 -12.69 8.31
N ARG A 307 4.12 -12.67 8.13
CA ARG A 307 4.99 -11.65 8.71
C ARG A 307 4.73 -10.26 8.15
N ALA A 308 4.51 -10.12 6.84
CA ALA A 308 4.15 -8.84 6.23
C ALA A 308 2.81 -8.31 6.78
N ALA A 309 1.81 -9.19 6.95
CA ALA A 309 0.52 -8.82 7.53
C ALA A 309 0.67 -8.33 8.99
N LEU A 310 1.43 -9.05 9.81
CA LEU A 310 1.67 -8.65 11.21
C LEU A 310 2.46 -7.33 11.32
N LEU A 311 3.49 -7.15 10.50
CA LEU A 311 4.27 -5.89 10.45
C LEU A 311 3.41 -4.68 10.08
N LEU A 312 2.38 -4.86 9.24
CA LEU A 312 1.41 -3.81 8.92
C LEU A 312 0.38 -3.61 10.03
N LEU A 313 -0.25 -4.70 10.48
CA LEU A 313 -1.48 -4.63 11.26
C LEU A 313 -1.24 -4.51 12.76
N SER A 314 -0.15 -5.07 13.31
CA SER A 314 0.12 -4.99 14.75
C SER A 314 0.34 -3.54 15.23
N PRO A 315 1.09 -2.67 14.51
CA PRO A 315 1.19 -1.26 14.87
C PRO A 315 -0.16 -0.53 14.79
N ILE A 316 -0.95 -0.80 13.75
CA ILE A 316 -2.28 -0.20 13.56
C ILE A 316 -3.23 -0.64 14.68
N PHE A 317 -3.24 -1.93 15.02
CA PHE A 317 -4.03 -2.49 16.10
C PHE A 317 -3.68 -1.82 17.44
N LYS A 318 -2.39 -1.78 17.78
CA LYS A 318 -1.92 -1.12 19.00
C LYS A 318 -2.32 0.35 19.01
N PHE A 319 -2.12 1.08 17.92
CA PHE A 319 -2.49 2.48 17.80
C PHE A 319 -3.99 2.73 18.05
N TYR A 320 -4.86 1.92 17.43
CA TYR A 320 -6.30 2.01 17.69
C TYR A 320 -6.67 1.56 19.09
N LEU A 321 -5.93 0.66 19.70
CA LEU A 321 -6.19 0.21 21.07
C LEU A 321 -5.79 1.28 22.10
N THR A 322 -4.68 1.99 21.89
CA THR A 322 -4.10 2.89 22.89
C THR A 322 -4.55 4.35 22.80
N ASN A 323 -5.08 4.79 21.66
CA ASN A 323 -5.43 6.20 21.45
C ASN A 323 -6.93 6.36 21.32
N ASN A 324 -7.53 7.35 21.99
CA ASN A 324 -8.94 7.73 21.77
C ASN A 324 -9.10 8.48 20.43
N GLU A 325 -10.33 8.78 20.00
CA GLU A 325 -10.57 9.45 18.72
C GLU A 325 -9.79 10.76 18.57
N GLU A 326 -9.77 11.61 19.60
CA GLU A 326 -9.03 12.88 19.58
C GLU A 326 -7.52 12.66 19.41
N GLY A 327 -6.95 11.70 20.16
CA GLY A 327 -5.55 11.31 20.03
C GLY A 327 -5.22 10.82 18.63
N ARG A 328 -6.10 10.02 18.00
CA ARG A 328 -5.92 9.54 16.63
C ARG A 328 -6.05 10.62 15.56
N ARG A 329 -6.72 11.73 15.85
CA ARG A 329 -6.78 12.91 14.97
C ARG A 329 -5.50 13.74 15.07
N LYS A 330 -4.96 13.88 16.28
CA LYS A 330 -3.75 14.65 16.58
C LYS A 330 -2.48 13.91 16.11
N GLU A 331 -2.37 12.64 16.46
CA GLU A 331 -1.26 11.78 16.10
C GLU A 331 -1.72 10.80 15.04
N ASN A 332 -1.10 10.82 13.88
CA ASN A 332 -1.41 9.86 12.83
C ASN A 332 -0.26 8.86 12.67
N LEU A 333 -0.55 7.58 12.90
CA LEU A 333 0.43 6.50 12.80
C LEU A 333 1.05 6.44 11.40
N TYR A 334 0.17 6.45 10.39
CA TYR A 334 0.54 6.51 8.98
C TYR A 334 -0.22 7.64 8.31
N PRO A 335 0.38 8.34 7.33
CA PRO A 335 -0.36 9.34 6.59
C PRO A 335 -1.64 8.73 6.00
N SER A 336 -2.76 9.44 6.12
CA SER A 336 -4.06 9.05 5.55
C SER A 336 -4.72 7.77 6.15
N LEU A 337 -4.21 7.26 7.28
CA LEU A 337 -4.89 6.23 8.07
C LEU A 337 -6.23 6.75 8.60
N ALA A 338 -7.25 5.90 8.57
CA ALA A 338 -8.59 6.24 9.04
C ALA A 338 -8.58 6.54 10.54
N VAL A 339 -9.16 7.67 10.95
CA VAL A 339 -9.28 8.01 12.36
C VAL A 339 -10.15 7.00 13.10
N THR A 340 -11.28 6.60 12.53
CA THR A 340 -12.18 5.60 13.10
C THR A 340 -12.42 4.51 12.06
N PRO A 341 -11.92 3.27 12.29
CA PRO A 341 -12.14 2.18 11.35
C PRO A 341 -13.60 1.73 11.42
N GLY A 342 -14.20 1.42 10.26
CA GLY A 342 -15.53 0.82 10.18
C GLY A 342 -15.48 -0.70 10.30
N GLU A 343 -16.64 -1.35 10.24
CA GLU A 343 -16.77 -2.79 10.43
C GLU A 343 -15.97 -3.59 9.38
N ASN A 344 -15.95 -3.15 8.11
CA ASN A 344 -15.19 -3.82 7.07
C ASN A 344 -13.69 -3.67 7.31
N HIS A 345 -13.23 -2.50 7.76
CA HIS A 345 -11.83 -2.30 8.13
C HIS A 345 -11.39 -3.27 9.22
N LEU A 346 -12.27 -3.54 10.20
CA LEU A 346 -11.93 -4.46 11.29
C LEU A 346 -11.63 -5.88 10.78
N MET A 347 -12.22 -6.32 9.66
CA MET A 347 -11.96 -7.65 9.09
C MET A 347 -10.48 -7.92 8.78
N LEU A 348 -9.68 -6.88 8.57
CA LEU A 348 -8.23 -6.99 8.34
C LEU A 348 -7.49 -7.61 9.53
N PHE A 349 -7.97 -7.40 10.76
CA PHE A 349 -7.29 -7.86 11.96
C PHE A 349 -7.46 -9.36 12.25
N SER A 350 -8.08 -10.12 11.33
CA SER A 350 -8.13 -11.59 11.40
C SER A 350 -6.74 -12.23 11.48
N TYR A 351 -5.73 -11.65 10.83
CA TYR A 351 -4.34 -12.11 10.97
C TYR A 351 -3.79 -12.00 12.40
N ILE A 352 -4.28 -11.06 13.19
CA ILE A 352 -3.89 -10.94 14.60
C ILE A 352 -4.67 -11.95 15.46
N GLU A 353 -5.88 -12.32 15.04
CA GLU A 353 -6.67 -13.37 15.70
C GLU A 353 -6.02 -14.75 15.57
N GLU A 354 -5.34 -15.01 14.46
CA GLU A 354 -4.50 -16.19 14.27
C GLU A 354 -3.34 -16.26 15.29
N GLU A 355 -2.94 -15.13 15.90
CA GLU A 355 -1.96 -15.06 17.00
C GLU A 355 -2.59 -15.25 18.39
N GLY A 356 -3.87 -15.59 18.45
CA GLY A 356 -4.60 -15.82 19.70
C GLY A 356 -5.06 -14.54 20.41
N VAL A 357 -5.11 -13.40 19.71
CA VAL A 357 -5.65 -12.14 20.25
C VAL A 357 -6.95 -11.80 19.51
N PRO A 358 -8.13 -11.72 20.17
CA PRO A 358 -9.42 -11.54 19.52
C PRO A 358 -9.65 -10.10 19.02
N ALA A 359 -8.78 -9.65 18.12
CA ALA A 359 -8.53 -8.27 17.76
C ALA A 359 -9.76 -7.52 17.23
N ARG A 360 -10.62 -8.17 16.44
CA ARG A 360 -11.82 -7.51 15.90
C ARG A 360 -12.80 -7.15 16.99
N SER A 361 -13.13 -8.12 17.83
CA SER A 361 -14.07 -7.94 18.94
C SER A 361 -13.54 -6.90 19.94
N MET A 362 -12.24 -6.90 20.18
CA MET A 362 -11.56 -5.93 21.05
C MET A 362 -11.64 -4.51 20.50
N LEU A 363 -11.25 -4.29 19.24
CA LEU A 363 -11.30 -2.96 18.65
C LEU A 363 -12.73 -2.45 18.55
N LYS A 364 -13.68 -3.30 18.13
CA LYS A 364 -15.11 -2.94 18.07
C LYS A 364 -15.61 -2.49 19.43
N ARG A 365 -15.30 -3.25 20.48
CA ARG A 365 -15.68 -2.93 21.85
C ARG A 365 -15.02 -1.64 22.33
N LYS A 366 -13.71 -1.52 22.13
CA LYS A 366 -12.93 -0.36 22.55
C LYS A 366 -13.49 0.91 21.92
N LEU A 367 -13.70 0.90 20.61
CA LEU A 367 -14.24 2.04 19.85
C LEU A 367 -15.66 2.40 20.29
N GLY A 368 -16.52 1.40 20.55
CA GLY A 368 -17.88 1.64 21.04
C GLY A 368 -17.98 2.22 22.46
N LEU A 369 -16.93 2.06 23.27
CA LEU A 369 -16.86 2.59 24.64
C LEU A 369 -16.22 3.98 24.72
N GLU A 370 -15.59 4.46 23.64
CA GLU A 370 -14.94 5.77 23.63
C GLU A 370 -15.94 6.89 23.95
N GLY A 371 -15.52 7.81 24.80
CA GLY A 371 -16.36 8.91 25.27
C GLY A 371 -17.50 8.50 26.21
N SER A 372 -17.82 7.22 26.34
CA SER A 372 -18.87 6.72 27.24
C SER A 372 -18.33 6.33 28.61
N VAL A 373 -17.09 5.84 28.66
CA VAL A 373 -16.40 5.46 29.90
C VAL A 373 -15.38 6.55 30.26
N PRO A 374 -15.24 6.97 31.53
CA PRO A 374 -14.30 8.00 31.96
C PRO A 374 -12.86 7.46 32.06
N LEU A 375 -12.37 6.85 30.98
CA LEU A 375 -11.02 6.32 30.87
C LEU A 375 -10.31 6.96 29.68
N GLY A 376 -9.02 7.24 29.84
CA GLY A 376 -8.15 7.65 28.75
C GLY A 376 -7.96 6.53 27.73
N GLY A 377 -7.38 6.86 26.57
CA GLY A 377 -7.21 5.89 25.47
C GLY A 377 -6.41 4.65 25.88
N LYS A 378 -5.31 4.84 26.61
CA LYS A 378 -4.44 3.74 27.06
C LYS A 378 -5.11 2.91 28.15
N GLU A 379 -5.75 3.56 29.10
CA GLU A 379 -6.48 2.92 30.20
C GLU A 379 -7.65 2.09 29.68
N LEU A 380 -8.46 2.64 28.76
CA LEU A 380 -9.57 1.92 28.14
C LEU A 380 -9.06 0.75 27.29
N GLY A 381 -7.99 0.96 26.51
CA GLY A 381 -7.35 -0.10 25.75
C GLY A 381 -6.87 -1.25 26.64
N ALA A 382 -6.20 -0.94 27.75
CA ALA A 382 -5.75 -1.94 28.71
C ALA A 382 -6.90 -2.68 29.39
N ALA A 383 -7.97 -1.97 29.77
CA ALA A 383 -9.16 -2.57 30.37
C ALA A 383 -9.83 -3.58 29.41
N VAL A 384 -9.99 -3.21 28.15
CA VAL A 384 -10.55 -4.11 27.11
C VAL A 384 -9.63 -5.32 26.87
N LEU A 385 -8.31 -5.10 26.89
CA LEU A 385 -7.31 -6.15 26.70
C LEU A 385 -7.32 -7.16 27.85
N LEU A 386 -7.49 -6.69 29.09
CA LEU A 386 -7.63 -7.55 30.28
C LEU A 386 -8.94 -8.34 30.28
N GLU A 387 -10.03 -7.75 29.84
CA GLU A 387 -11.34 -8.43 29.84
C GLU A 387 -11.42 -9.56 28.80
N GLY A 388 -10.88 -9.33 27.60
CA GLY A 388 -11.07 -10.23 26.46
C GLY A 388 -9.82 -10.95 25.98
N GLY A 389 -8.63 -10.59 26.46
CA GLY A 389 -7.37 -11.00 25.82
C GLY A 389 -6.72 -12.27 26.37
N GLY A 390 -7.21 -12.79 27.49
CA GLY A 390 -6.55 -13.90 28.19
C GLY A 390 -5.11 -13.60 28.63
N LYS A 391 -4.76 -12.31 28.75
CA LYS A 391 -3.44 -11.82 29.18
C LYS A 391 -3.55 -11.23 30.58
N ASP A 392 -2.47 -11.36 31.36
CA ASP A 392 -2.39 -10.79 32.70
C ASP A 392 -2.04 -9.29 32.67
N ALA A 393 -2.22 -8.62 33.82
CA ALA A 393 -1.96 -7.20 33.96
C ALA A 393 -0.50 -6.82 33.66
N LYS A 394 0.45 -7.72 33.97
CA LYS A 394 1.88 -7.52 33.69
C LYS A 394 2.15 -7.47 32.18
N TRP A 395 1.59 -8.40 31.42
CA TRP A 395 1.71 -8.41 29.96
C TRP A 395 1.03 -7.20 29.34
N VAL A 396 -0.19 -6.88 29.78
CA VAL A 396 -0.94 -5.71 29.27
C VAL A 396 -0.19 -4.40 29.56
N SER A 397 0.38 -4.27 30.75
CA SER A 397 1.21 -3.13 31.16
C SER A 397 2.38 -2.92 30.19
N GLY A 398 3.15 -3.98 29.90
CA GLY A 398 4.26 -3.95 28.94
C GLY A 398 3.82 -3.67 27.50
N TYR A 399 2.72 -4.28 27.06
CA TYR A 399 2.22 -4.12 25.69
C TYR A 399 1.68 -2.72 25.42
N ILE A 400 0.88 -2.17 26.34
CA ILE A 400 0.23 -0.86 26.21
C ILE A 400 1.18 0.29 26.59
N GLY A 401 2.13 0.03 27.49
CA GLY A 401 3.01 1.05 28.07
C GLY A 401 2.29 1.89 29.13
N ILE A 402 1.63 1.23 30.08
CA ILE A 402 1.05 1.84 31.29
C ILE A 402 1.43 1.04 32.53
N ASP A 403 1.38 1.67 33.69
CA ASP A 403 1.57 1.00 34.98
C ASP A 403 0.55 -0.15 35.21
N GLU A 404 1.00 -1.23 35.85
CA GLU A 404 0.17 -2.42 36.10
C GLU A 404 -1.01 -2.11 37.03
N GLY A 405 -0.80 -1.30 38.07
CA GLY A 405 -1.86 -0.84 38.97
C GLY A 405 -2.90 -0.01 38.24
N LYS A 406 -2.47 0.88 37.35
CA LYS A 406 -3.37 1.64 36.46
C LYS A 406 -4.17 0.73 35.52
N ALA A 407 -3.54 -0.30 34.94
CA ALA A 407 -4.23 -1.26 34.09
C ALA A 407 -5.34 -2.00 34.85
N ARG A 408 -5.05 -2.49 36.06
CA ARG A 408 -6.02 -3.15 36.95
C ARG A 408 -7.15 -2.20 37.36
N GLY A 409 -6.82 -0.97 37.76
CA GLY A 409 -7.82 0.05 38.11
C GLY A 409 -8.77 0.37 36.95
N ALA A 410 -8.23 0.52 35.73
CA ALA A 410 -9.03 0.76 34.53
C ALA A 410 -9.97 -0.42 34.23
N PHE A 411 -9.51 -1.65 34.41
CA PHE A 411 -10.33 -2.85 34.26
C PHE A 411 -11.50 -2.87 35.26
N GLU A 412 -11.26 -2.54 36.53
CA GLU A 412 -12.32 -2.44 37.54
C GLU A 412 -13.33 -1.34 37.22
N VAL A 413 -12.88 -0.18 36.72
CA VAL A 413 -13.79 0.89 36.26
C VAL A 413 -14.69 0.38 35.13
N LEU A 414 -14.12 -0.30 34.13
CA LEU A 414 -14.87 -0.85 33.01
C LEU A 414 -15.89 -1.90 33.45
N LYS A 415 -15.50 -2.79 34.38
CA LYS A 415 -16.38 -3.82 34.95
C LYS A 415 -17.56 -3.20 35.70
N ASN A 416 -17.30 -2.22 36.57
CA ASN A 416 -18.33 -1.51 37.31
C ASN A 416 -19.29 -0.73 36.40
N PHE A 417 -18.80 -0.18 35.29
CA PHE A 417 -19.62 0.50 34.30
C PHE A 417 -20.58 -0.47 33.59
N LYS A 418 -20.12 -1.68 33.27
CA LYS A 418 -20.94 -2.74 32.65
C LYS A 418 -22.01 -3.29 33.57
N GLU A 419 -21.70 -3.43 34.86
CA GLU A 419 -22.61 -3.90 35.90
C GLU A 419 -23.67 -2.86 36.31
N GLY A 420 -23.70 -1.68 35.68
CA GLY A 420 -24.71 -0.65 35.96
C GLY A 420 -24.58 -0.01 37.34
N LYS A 421 -23.45 -0.22 38.04
CA LYS A 421 -23.19 0.41 39.35
C LYS A 421 -22.91 1.90 39.17
N ARG A 422 -23.01 2.68 40.27
CA ARG A 422 -22.96 4.16 40.44
C ARG A 422 -22.26 5.00 39.35
N GLY A 423 -21.16 4.52 38.74
CA GLY A 423 -20.44 5.22 37.67
C GLY A 423 -21.24 5.41 36.36
N ALA A 424 -22.08 4.45 35.96
CA ALA A 424 -22.92 4.59 34.76
C ALA A 424 -24.06 5.61 34.95
N GLU A 425 -24.67 5.63 36.15
CA GLU A 425 -25.66 6.64 36.55
C GLU A 425 -25.06 8.04 36.63
N PHE A 426 -23.84 8.18 37.16
CA PHE A 426 -23.16 9.46 37.29
C PHE A 426 -22.84 10.09 35.92
N VAL A 427 -22.32 9.30 34.96
CA VAL A 427 -22.03 9.79 33.60
C VAL A 427 -23.32 10.13 32.84
N ARG A 428 -24.41 9.35 33.03
CA ARG A 428 -25.73 9.69 32.46
C ARG A 428 -26.26 11.02 33.03
N ARG A 429 -26.07 11.29 34.32
CA ARG A 429 -26.47 12.56 34.96
C ARG A 429 -25.65 13.76 34.47
N ILE A 430 -24.37 13.58 34.15
CA ILE A 430 -23.52 14.67 33.63
C ILE A 430 -23.83 14.99 32.15
N LYS A 431 -24.15 13.99 31.33
CA LYS A 431 -24.45 14.18 29.90
C LYS A 431 -25.92 14.52 29.59
N GLY A 432 -26.80 14.43 30.59
CA GLY A 432 -28.24 14.68 30.47
C GLY A 432 -28.68 16.11 30.83
N ASN A 433 -27.74 17.05 30.99
CA ASN A 433 -28.01 18.48 31.17
C ASN A 433 -27.47 19.27 29.99
#